data_AF-A0A945CV53-F1
#
_entry.id   AF-A0A945CV53-F1
#
_cell.length_a   1.000
_cell.length_b   1.000
_cell.length_c   1.000
_cell.angle_alpha   90.00
_cell.angle_beta   90.00
_cell.angle_gamma   90.00
#
_symmetry.space_group_name_H-M   'P 1'
#
loop_
_entity.id
_entity.type
_entity.pdbx_description
1 polymer ?
#
loop_
_entity_poly.entity_id
_entity_poly.type
_entity_poly.pdbx_seq_one_letter_code
_entity_poly.pdbx_strand_id
1 'polypeptide(L)'
;GHFGAGLLIAWIGVIFDSVDGKLARLRLHLSDAMGTFEHIAAMPGLGLWYAATGWHLTGGELLRLDGWALVTWVLLAAFLLDKCATGGFKVIFGKELFDYRPLDAAFHLVAARRNISLALMTLGVLVGRLEPAFAAVAVWTLATLVFHLLRFAWIGLTRSEEEVSAAVAGS
;
A
#
# COMPACT_ATOMS: atom_id res chain seq x y z
N GLY A 1 9.10 21.99 11.87
CA GLY A 1 8.86 20.61 12.35
C GLY A 1 10.00 19.71 11.93
N HIS A 2 10.31 18.65 12.68
CA HIS A 2 11.42 17.74 12.42
C HIS A 2 11.14 16.73 11.29
N PHE A 3 10.65 17.19 10.13
CA PHE A 3 10.30 16.32 9.00
C PHE A 3 11.51 15.51 8.49
N GLY A 4 12.68 16.14 8.44
CA GLY A 4 13.93 15.46 8.09
C GLY A 4 14.33 14.36 9.07
N ALA A 5 14.09 14.54 10.37
CA ALA A 5 14.36 13.49 11.37
C ALA A 5 13.36 12.34 11.23
N GLY A 6 12.07 12.64 10.98
CA GLY A 6 11.05 11.63 10.69
C GLY A 6 11.39 10.80 9.43
N LEU A 7 11.91 11.46 8.39
CA LEU A 7 12.36 10.80 7.17
C LEU A 7 13.55 9.86 7.43
N LEU A 8 14.53 10.31 8.22
CA LEU A 8 15.69 9.50 8.59
C LEU A 8 15.28 8.26 9.40
N ILE A 9 14.36 8.42 10.35
CA ILE A 9 13.80 7.31 11.12
C ILE A 9 13.04 6.33 10.21
N ALA A 10 12.27 6.84 9.24
CA ALA A 10 11.55 5.99 8.29
C ALA A 10 12.52 5.16 7.42
N TRP A 11 13.65 5.71 7.00
CA TRP A 11 14.70 4.97 6.31
C TRP A 11 15.36 3.90 7.17
N ILE A 12 15.65 4.20 8.44
CA ILE A 12 16.16 3.19 9.40
C ILE A 12 15.18 2.02 9.49
N GLY A 13 13.87 2.31 9.58
CA GLY A 13 12.83 1.28 9.59
C GLY A 13 12.81 0.41 8.34
N VAL A 14 12.94 0.99 7.14
CA VAL A 14 12.99 0.23 5.87
C VAL A 14 14.25 -0.63 5.76
N ILE A 15 15.39 -0.13 6.24
CA ILE A 15 16.64 -0.90 6.26
C ILE A 15 16.51 -2.10 7.22
N PHE A 16 15.98 -1.89 8.42
CA PHE A 16 15.77 -2.97 9.38
C PHE A 16 14.80 -4.03 8.87
N ASP A 17 13.68 -3.63 8.26
CA ASP A 17 12.74 -4.55 7.59
C ASP A 17 13.43 -5.43 6.51
N SER A 18 14.37 -4.84 5.77
CA SER A 18 15.15 -5.55 4.75
C SER A 18 16.19 -6.51 5.35
N VAL A 19 16.76 -6.17 6.51
CA VAL A 19 17.74 -7.00 7.22
C VAL A 19 17.04 -8.15 7.93
N ASP A 20 15.92 -7.90 8.60
CA ASP A 20 15.12 -8.91 9.30
C ASP A 20 14.59 -9.96 8.32
N GLY A 21 14.14 -9.55 7.13
CA GLY A 21 13.74 -10.49 6.07
C GLY A 21 14.88 -11.38 5.54
N LYS A 22 16.14 -10.95 5.66
CA LYS A 22 17.31 -11.79 5.34
C LYS A 22 17.66 -12.71 6.52
N LEU A 23 17.58 -12.20 7.75
CA LEU A 23 17.84 -12.97 8.97
C LEU A 23 16.78 -14.06 9.20
N ALA A 24 15.52 -13.82 8.84
CA ALA A 24 14.43 -14.80 8.95
C ALA A 24 14.62 -16.02 8.03
N ARG A 25 15.23 -15.84 6.85
CA ARG A 25 15.61 -16.96 5.96
C ARG A 25 16.78 -17.79 6.51
N LEU A 26 17.53 -17.23 7.44
CA LEU A 26 18.66 -17.89 8.12
C LEU A 26 18.29 -18.42 9.51
N ARG A 27 17.23 -17.90 10.14
CA ARG A 27 16.68 -18.37 11.41
C ARG A 27 15.32 -19.02 11.19
N LEU A 28 15.32 -20.34 11.04
CA LEU A 28 14.10 -21.13 11.14
C LEU A 28 13.47 -20.93 12.52
N HIS A 29 12.18 -20.57 12.52
CA HIS A 29 11.25 -20.37 13.65
C HIS A 29 11.31 -19.00 14.35
N LEU A 30 10.45 -18.08 13.91
CA LEU A 30 9.78 -17.14 14.81
C LEU A 30 8.32 -17.53 14.96
N SER A 31 7.84 -17.45 16.20
CA SER A 31 6.46 -17.74 16.62
C SER A 31 5.42 -16.97 15.80
N ASP A 32 4.37 -17.66 15.36
CA ASP A 32 3.24 -17.14 14.56
C ASP A 32 2.58 -15.87 15.18
N ALA A 33 2.68 -15.72 16.50
CA ALA A 33 2.10 -14.58 17.22
C ALA A 33 2.86 -13.26 16.99
N MET A 34 4.19 -13.30 16.87
CA MET A 34 5.01 -12.10 16.63
C MET A 34 4.81 -11.58 15.20
N GLY A 35 4.78 -12.49 14.22
CA GLY A 35 4.53 -12.14 12.82
C GLY A 35 3.13 -11.55 12.59
N THR A 36 2.14 -11.99 13.36
CA THR A 36 0.79 -11.41 13.32
C THR A 36 0.76 -9.98 13.88
N PHE A 37 1.47 -9.72 14.98
CA PHE A 37 1.55 -8.38 15.57
C PHE A 37 2.29 -7.38 14.67
N GLU A 38 3.42 -7.78 14.06
CA GLU A 38 4.15 -6.96 13.10
C GLU A 38 3.30 -6.62 11.87
N HIS A 39 2.49 -7.57 11.39
CA HIS A 39 1.59 -7.34 10.27
C HIS A 39 0.45 -6.36 10.60
N ILE A 40 -0.08 -6.41 11.83
CA ILE A 40 -1.13 -5.52 12.34
C ILE A 40 -0.59 -4.11 12.61
N ALA A 41 0.65 -3.98 13.12
CA ALA A 41 1.24 -2.68 13.47
C ALA A 41 1.83 -1.92 12.27
N ALA A 42 2.30 -2.63 11.23
CA ALA A 42 2.91 -1.99 10.06
C ALA A 42 1.92 -1.21 9.19
N MET A 43 0.66 -1.66 9.11
CA MET A 43 -0.39 -1.04 8.29
C MET A 43 -0.83 0.35 8.82
N PRO A 44 -1.09 0.53 10.14
CA PRO A 44 -1.34 1.84 10.74
C PRO A 44 -0.17 2.82 10.60
N GLY A 45 1.08 2.34 10.65
CA GLY A 45 2.27 3.20 10.60
C GLY A 45 2.38 4.01 9.31
N LEU A 46 2.10 3.38 8.16
CA LEU A 46 2.12 4.07 6.87
C LEU A 46 0.97 5.09 6.74
N GLY A 47 -0.24 4.71 7.17
CA GLY A 47 -1.38 5.62 7.19
C GLY A 47 -1.14 6.83 8.09
N LEU A 48 -0.59 6.62 9.29
CA LEU A 48 -0.25 7.69 10.21
C LEU A 48 0.81 8.63 9.61
N TRP A 49 1.78 8.09 8.86
CA TRP A 49 2.79 8.91 8.19
C TRP A 49 2.20 9.81 7.10
N TYR A 50 1.23 9.31 6.32
CA TYR A 50 0.48 10.13 5.37
C TYR A 50 -0.32 11.24 6.08
N ALA A 51 -1.01 10.90 7.17
CA ALA A 51 -1.75 11.87 7.97
C ALA A 51 -0.83 12.94 8.58
N ALA A 52 0.33 12.56 9.11
CA ALA A 52 1.31 13.48 9.68
C ALA A 52 1.92 14.41 8.62
N THR A 53 2.19 13.89 7.42
CA THR A 53 2.68 14.69 6.29
C THR A 53 1.61 15.68 5.83
N GLY A 54 0.36 15.22 5.69
CA GLY A 54 -0.78 16.09 5.40
C GLY A 54 -0.99 17.18 6.43
N TRP A 55 -0.95 16.84 7.72
CA TRP A 55 -1.01 17.78 8.84
C TRP A 55 0.08 18.85 8.75
N HIS A 56 1.29 18.46 8.39
CA HIS A 56 2.39 19.41 8.18
C HIS A 56 2.11 20.37 7.02
N LEU A 57 1.64 19.86 5.88
CA LEU A 57 1.36 20.66 4.68
C LEU A 57 0.17 21.61 4.85
N THR A 58 -0.78 21.28 5.73
CA THR A 58 -1.95 22.13 6.01
C THR A 58 -1.75 23.08 7.19
N GLY A 59 -0.57 23.09 7.83
CA GLY A 59 -0.36 23.85 9.06
C GLY A 59 -1.22 23.37 10.24
N GLY A 60 -1.71 22.13 10.19
CA GLY A 60 -2.56 21.52 11.21
C GLY A 60 -4.06 21.53 10.90
N GLU A 61 -4.48 22.02 9.74
CA GLU A 61 -5.89 22.20 9.40
C GLU A 61 -6.47 21.05 8.55
N LEU A 62 -6.30 19.78 8.98
CA LEU A 62 -6.82 18.62 8.22
C LEU A 62 -8.36 18.55 8.10
N LEU A 63 -9.09 19.27 8.96
CA LEU A 63 -10.55 19.26 8.99
C LEU A 63 -11.20 20.21 7.98
N ARG A 64 -10.43 21.06 7.30
CA ARG A 64 -10.99 21.99 6.30
C ARG A 64 -11.42 21.33 5.00
N LEU A 65 -10.97 20.10 4.75
CA LEU A 65 -11.32 19.27 3.60
C LEU A 65 -11.13 19.97 2.23
N ASP A 66 -10.23 20.95 2.16
CA ASP A 66 -9.80 21.66 0.97
C ASP A 66 -8.29 21.49 0.74
N GLY A 67 -7.80 21.85 -0.44
CA GLY A 67 -6.37 21.84 -0.78
C GLY A 67 -5.63 20.55 -0.37
N TRP A 68 -4.55 20.72 0.41
CA TRP A 68 -3.75 19.60 0.91
C TRP A 68 -4.47 18.71 1.92
N ALA A 69 -5.48 19.22 2.63
CA ALA A 69 -6.31 18.39 3.52
C ALA A 69 -7.12 17.38 2.70
N LEU A 70 -7.73 17.83 1.60
CA LEU A 70 -8.45 16.95 0.67
C LEU A 70 -7.53 15.89 0.07
N VAL A 71 -6.35 16.28 -0.43
CA VAL A 71 -5.34 15.34 -0.98
C VAL A 71 -4.96 14.27 0.05
N THR A 72 -4.78 14.67 1.32
CA THR A 72 -4.44 13.75 2.41
C THR A 72 -5.55 12.73 2.65
N TRP A 73 -6.82 13.19 2.70
CA TRP A 73 -7.96 12.29 2.88
C TRP A 73 -8.17 11.37 1.68
N VAL A 74 -7.99 11.85 0.46
CA VAL A 74 -8.04 11.02 -0.75
C VAL A 74 -6.95 9.95 -0.71
N LEU A 75 -5.71 10.31 -0.34
CA LEU A 75 -4.61 9.35 -0.21
C LEU A 75 -4.92 8.29 0.87
N LEU A 76 -5.39 8.72 2.05
CA LEU A 76 -5.76 7.80 3.13
C LEU A 76 -6.91 6.87 2.72
N ALA A 77 -7.95 7.40 2.10
CA ALA A 77 -9.07 6.61 1.61
C ALA A 77 -8.63 5.61 0.54
N ALA A 78 -7.84 6.05 -0.44
CA ALA A 78 -7.33 5.17 -1.49
C ALA A 78 -6.45 4.05 -0.92
N PHE A 79 -5.56 4.39 0.03
CA PHE A 79 -4.74 3.41 0.74
C PHE A 79 -5.57 2.37 1.50
N LEU A 80 -6.59 2.81 2.25
CA LEU A 80 -7.45 1.90 3.01
C LEU A 80 -8.31 1.01 2.11
N LEU A 81 -8.91 1.60 1.07
CA LEU A 81 -9.71 0.88 0.08
C LEU A 81 -8.86 -0.17 -0.66
N ASP A 82 -7.60 0.14 -0.97
CA ASP A 82 -6.68 -0.79 -1.61
C ASP A 82 -6.46 -2.03 -0.73
N LYS A 83 -6.25 -1.81 0.58
CA LYS A 83 -6.11 -2.90 1.56
C LYS A 83 -7.38 -3.74 1.69
N CYS A 84 -8.54 -3.09 1.72
CA CYS A 84 -9.82 -3.80 1.71
C CYS A 84 -9.99 -4.64 0.44
N ALA A 85 -9.65 -4.11 -0.73
CA ALA A 85 -9.73 -4.82 -2.00
C ALA A 85 -8.78 -6.02 -2.05
N THR A 86 -7.50 -5.85 -1.73
CA THR A 86 -6.53 -6.96 -1.74
C THR A 86 -6.82 -8.00 -0.66
N GLY A 87 -7.25 -7.56 0.53
CA GLY A 87 -7.61 -8.46 1.63
C GLY A 87 -8.88 -9.25 1.32
N GLY A 88 -9.91 -8.59 0.78
CA GLY A 88 -11.13 -9.25 0.31
C GLY A 88 -10.84 -10.26 -0.80
N PHE A 89 -9.96 -9.92 -1.74
CA PHE A 89 -9.53 -10.84 -2.78
C PHE A 89 -8.90 -12.11 -2.19
N LYS A 90 -7.99 -11.96 -1.21
CA LYS A 90 -7.39 -13.11 -0.51
C LYS A 90 -8.42 -13.99 0.17
N VAL A 91 -9.41 -13.40 0.83
CA VAL A 91 -10.49 -14.15 1.50
C VAL A 91 -11.32 -14.95 0.49
N ILE A 92 -11.62 -14.38 -0.68
CA ILE A 92 -12.47 -15.03 -1.69
C ILE A 92 -11.70 -16.10 -2.49
N PHE A 93 -10.46 -15.81 -2.91
CA PHE A 93 -9.70 -16.65 -3.84
C PHE A 93 -8.60 -17.49 -3.17
N GLY A 94 -8.37 -17.31 -1.87
CA GLY A 94 -7.34 -18.04 -1.11
C GLY A 94 -5.90 -17.70 -1.48
N LYS A 95 -5.68 -16.71 -2.35
CA LYS A 95 -4.37 -16.24 -2.81
C LYS A 95 -4.31 -14.73 -2.80
N GLU A 96 -3.13 -14.17 -2.56
CA GLU A 96 -2.90 -12.74 -2.67
C GLU A 96 -3.13 -12.27 -4.11
N LEU A 97 -3.78 -11.10 -4.28
CA LEU A 97 -4.05 -10.55 -5.61
C LEU A 97 -2.76 -10.36 -6.43
N PHE A 98 -1.70 -9.92 -5.76
CA PHE A 98 -0.40 -9.68 -6.38
C PHE A 98 0.36 -10.95 -6.77
N ASP A 99 -0.03 -12.13 -6.27
CA ASP A 99 0.59 -13.41 -6.65
C ASP A 99 -0.35 -14.25 -7.53
N TYR A 100 -1.45 -13.67 -8.02
CA TYR A 100 -2.49 -14.42 -8.71
C TYR A 100 -2.13 -14.78 -10.17
N ARG A 101 -1.63 -13.81 -10.94
CA ARG A 101 -1.11 -14.02 -12.32
C ARG A 101 0.20 -13.24 -12.52
N PRO A 102 1.01 -13.57 -13.55
CA PRO A 102 2.30 -12.92 -13.79
C PRO A 102 2.23 -11.39 -13.93
N LEU A 103 1.16 -10.86 -14.52
CA LEU A 103 0.93 -9.42 -14.63
C LEU A 103 0.76 -8.76 -13.25
N ASP A 104 0.05 -9.42 -12.34
CA ASP A 104 -0.21 -8.90 -10.99
C ASP A 104 1.08 -8.86 -10.18
N ALA A 105 1.92 -9.91 -10.31
CA ALA A 105 3.23 -9.98 -9.68
C ALA A 105 4.21 -8.93 -10.22
N ALA A 106 4.20 -8.69 -11.53
CA ALA A 106 5.01 -7.64 -12.15
C ALA A 106 4.57 -6.24 -11.69
N PHE A 107 3.26 -5.96 -11.67
CA PHE A 107 2.74 -4.69 -11.19
C PHE A 107 3.04 -4.47 -9.71
N HIS A 108 3.03 -5.51 -8.90
CA HIS A 108 3.34 -5.45 -7.48
C HIS A 108 4.73 -4.90 -7.15
N LEU A 109 5.67 -4.96 -8.11
CA LEU A 109 7.00 -4.37 -7.97
C LEU A 109 6.96 -2.84 -7.95
N VAL A 110 6.01 -2.25 -8.69
CA VAL A 110 5.88 -0.81 -8.84
C VAL A 110 4.70 -0.23 -8.07
N ALA A 111 3.72 -1.06 -7.66
CA ALA A 111 2.53 -0.66 -6.92
C ALA A 111 2.85 0.26 -5.73
N ALA A 112 1.87 1.08 -5.32
CA ALA A 112 2.01 1.98 -4.20
C ALA A 112 2.26 1.23 -2.88
N ARG A 113 3.54 1.12 -2.53
CA ARG A 113 4.05 0.46 -1.33
C ARG A 113 4.83 1.46 -0.50
N ARG A 114 5.03 1.12 0.78
CA ARG A 114 5.81 1.92 1.74
C ARG A 114 7.13 2.42 1.14
N ASN A 115 7.87 1.55 0.46
CA ASN A 115 9.19 1.88 -0.09
C ASN A 115 9.10 2.88 -1.26
N ILE A 116 8.08 2.76 -2.12
CA ILE A 116 7.85 3.71 -3.23
C ILE A 116 7.44 5.07 -2.68
N SER A 117 6.50 5.09 -1.73
CA SER A 117 6.07 6.33 -1.08
C SER A 117 7.22 7.00 -0.33
N LEU A 118 8.05 6.21 0.36
CA LEU A 118 9.24 6.70 1.05
C LEU A 118 10.26 7.29 0.09
N ALA A 119 10.56 6.59 -1.02
CA ALA A 119 11.48 7.09 -2.04
C ALA A 119 10.99 8.42 -2.64
N LEU A 120 9.72 8.50 -3.04
CA LEU A 120 9.13 9.71 -3.61
C LEU A 120 9.20 10.90 -2.65
N MET A 121 8.76 10.71 -1.40
CA MET A 121 8.83 11.79 -0.41
C MET A 121 10.26 12.17 -0.04
N THR A 122 11.19 11.20 0.01
CA THR A 122 12.61 11.47 0.25
C THR A 122 13.18 12.37 -0.82
N LEU A 123 12.97 12.02 -2.10
CA LEU A 123 13.40 12.84 -3.22
C LEU A 123 12.77 14.23 -3.15
N GLY A 124 11.47 14.31 -2.86
CA GLY A 124 10.76 15.57 -2.63
C GLY A 124 11.43 16.45 -1.59
N VAL A 125 11.80 15.91 -0.43
CA VAL A 125 12.51 16.66 0.62
C VAL A 125 13.88 17.12 0.14
N LEU A 126 14.65 16.24 -0.50
CA LEU A 126 16.01 16.54 -0.96
C LEU A 126 16.06 17.68 -1.98
N VAL A 127 15.05 17.80 -2.85
CA VAL A 127 14.94 18.91 -3.81
C VAL A 127 14.05 20.07 -3.31
N GLY A 128 13.64 20.07 -2.04
CA GLY A 128 12.80 21.13 -1.46
C GLY A 128 11.38 21.21 -2.05
N ARG A 129 10.88 20.11 -2.62
CA ARG A 129 9.56 19.99 -3.27
C ARG A 129 8.71 18.87 -2.64
N LEU A 130 8.42 19.01 -1.35
CA LEU A 130 7.61 18.03 -0.61
C LEU A 130 6.16 17.94 -1.12
N GLU A 131 5.54 19.09 -1.41
CA GLU A 131 4.17 19.18 -1.93
C GLU A 131 3.93 18.34 -3.19
N PRO A 132 4.67 18.52 -4.30
CA PRO A 132 4.47 17.70 -5.49
C PRO A 132 4.86 16.24 -5.28
N ALA A 133 5.81 15.94 -4.39
CA ALA A 133 6.13 14.55 -4.05
C ALA A 133 4.97 13.86 -3.31
N PHE A 134 4.31 14.56 -2.39
CA PHE A 134 3.14 14.06 -1.69
C PHE A 134 1.95 13.87 -2.64
N ALA A 135 1.73 14.82 -3.56
CA ALA A 135 0.74 14.67 -4.63
C ALA A 135 1.04 13.45 -5.53
N ALA A 136 2.30 13.23 -5.89
CA ALA A 136 2.71 12.07 -6.68
C ALA A 136 2.41 10.74 -5.95
N VAL A 137 2.63 10.67 -4.63
CA VAL A 137 2.27 9.51 -3.81
C VAL A 137 0.75 9.28 -3.81
N ALA A 138 -0.05 10.34 -3.67
CA ALA A 138 -1.51 10.28 -3.72
C ALA A 138 -2.00 9.73 -5.07
N VAL A 139 -1.52 10.31 -6.18
CA VAL A 139 -1.87 9.87 -7.54
C VAL A 139 -1.46 8.42 -7.77
N TRP A 140 -0.25 8.03 -7.37
CA TRP A 140 0.23 6.67 -7.56
C TRP A 140 -0.55 5.63 -6.73
N THR A 141 -0.97 6.01 -5.53
CA THR A 141 -1.83 5.19 -4.67
C THR A 141 -3.21 5.02 -5.28
N LEU A 142 -3.80 6.08 -5.83
CA LEU A 142 -5.08 5.99 -6.54
C LEU A 142 -4.97 5.12 -7.81
N ALA A 143 -3.90 5.28 -8.59
CA ALA A 143 -3.66 4.45 -9.77
C ALA A 143 -3.50 2.96 -9.41
N THR A 144 -2.80 2.68 -8.31
CA THR A 144 -2.65 1.32 -7.76
C THR A 144 -4.00 0.74 -7.34
N LEU A 145 -4.82 1.49 -6.62
CA LEU A 145 -6.17 1.07 -6.23
C LEU A 145 -7.02 0.75 -7.47
N VAL A 146 -7.04 1.64 -8.45
CA VAL A 146 -7.81 1.43 -9.69
C VAL A 146 -7.36 0.14 -10.38
N PHE A 147 -6.05 -0.07 -10.51
CA PHE A 147 -5.51 -1.31 -11.08
C PHE A 147 -6.01 -2.53 -10.30
N HIS A 148 -5.89 -2.55 -8.97
CA HIS A 148 -6.31 -3.70 -8.16
C HIS A 148 -7.82 -3.95 -8.25
N LEU A 149 -8.65 -2.92 -8.23
CA LEU A 149 -10.11 -3.06 -8.38
C LEU A 149 -10.48 -3.64 -9.75
N LEU A 150 -9.85 -3.16 -10.83
CA LEU A 150 -10.07 -3.69 -12.18
C LEU A 150 -9.64 -5.16 -12.27
N ARG A 151 -8.50 -5.51 -11.66
CA ARG A 151 -8.00 -6.89 -11.64
C ARG A 151 -8.90 -7.81 -10.84
N PHE A 152 -9.35 -7.37 -9.65
CA PHE A 152 -10.32 -8.11 -8.85
C PHE A 152 -11.59 -8.37 -9.67
N ALA A 153 -12.22 -7.34 -10.22
CA ALA A 153 -13.45 -7.46 -10.99
C ALA A 153 -13.29 -8.42 -12.19
N TRP A 154 -12.20 -8.24 -12.96
CA TRP A 154 -11.90 -9.10 -14.12
C TRP A 154 -11.76 -10.58 -13.74
N ILE A 155 -11.01 -10.88 -12.68
CA ILE A 155 -10.80 -12.25 -12.22
C ILE A 155 -12.12 -12.86 -11.70
N GLY A 156 -12.92 -12.08 -10.98
CA GLY A 156 -14.23 -12.51 -10.51
C GLY A 156 -15.18 -12.86 -11.65
N LEU A 157 -15.24 -12.04 -12.71
CA LEU A 157 -16.08 -12.27 -13.88
C LEU A 157 -15.62 -13.49 -14.69
N THR A 158 -14.34 -13.58 -15.03
CA THR A 158 -13.82 -14.69 -15.86
C THR A 158 -13.96 -16.06 -15.20
N ARG A 159 -13.83 -16.13 -13.87
CA ARG A 159 -14.05 -17.38 -13.14
C ARG A 159 -15.52 -17.81 -13.18
N SER A 160 -16.46 -16.86 -13.07
CA SER A 160 -17.89 -17.17 -13.13
C SER A 160 -18.31 -17.75 -14.48
N GLU A 161 -17.72 -17.26 -15.57
CA GLU A 161 -17.95 -17.78 -16.92
C GLU A 161 -17.41 -19.21 -17.08
N GLU A 162 -16.21 -19.50 -16.54
CA GLU A 162 -15.63 -20.85 -16.54
C GLU A 162 -16.49 -21.85 -15.75
N GLU A 163 -16.97 -21.45 -14.56
CA GLU A 163 -17.84 -22.29 -13.72
C GLU A 163 -19.18 -22.58 -14.40
N VAL A 164 -19.79 -21.58 -15.06
CA VAL A 164 -21.03 -21.75 -15.83
C VAL A 164 -20.81 -22.65 -17.05
N SER A 165 -19.72 -22.44 -17.81
CA SER A 165 -19.41 -23.26 -18.99
C SER A 165 -19.13 -24.73 -18.61
N ALA A 166 -18.45 -24.97 -17.49
CA ALA A 166 -18.20 -26.33 -17.00
C ALA A 166 -19.49 -27.04 -16.57
N ALA A 167 -20.43 -26.31 -15.95
CA ALA A 167 -21.73 -26.86 -15.56
C ALA A 167 -22.59 -27.25 -16.77
N VAL A 168 -22.57 -26.44 -17.84
CA VAL A 168 -23.30 -26.72 -19.10
C VAL A 168 -22.66 -27.85 -19.91
N ALA A 169 -21.33 -27.95 -19.92
CA ALA A 169 -20.63 -29.02 -20.65
C ALA A 169 -20.71 -30.41 -19.96
N GLY A 170 -21.01 -30.43 -18.65
CA GLY A 170 -21.18 -31.64 -17.86
C GLY A 170 -22.62 -32.18 -17.78
N SER A 171 -23.61 -31.48 -18.35
CA SER A 171 -25.03 -31.86 -18.43
C SER A 171 -25.40 -32.40 -19.80
#